data_AF-A0AA43A1S8-F1
#
_entry.id   AF-A0AA43A1S8-F1
#
_cell.length_a   1.000
_cell.length_b   1.000
_cell.length_c   1.000
_cell.angle_alpha   90.00
_cell.angle_beta   90.00
_cell.angle_gamma   90.00
#
_symmetry.space_group_name_H-M   'P 1'
#
loop_
_entity.id
_entity.type
_entity.pdbx_description
1 polymer ?
#
loop_
_entity_poly.entity_id
_entity_poly.type
_entity_poly.pdbx_seq_one_letter_code
_entity_poly.pdbx_strand_id
1 'polypeptide(L)'
;MVNKIVIKGACEHNLKNIDVEIPRDQLVVITGVSGSGKSTLAFDTIYAEGQRRYVESLSAYARQFLEQMDKPDVESIEGLSPAISIEQKSTSKNPRSTVGTVTEIYDYLRLLFARVGRVHC
;
A
#
# COMPACT_ATOMS: atom_id res chain seq x y z
N MET A 1 -18.01 16.44 3.84
CA MET A 1 -17.14 15.32 3.41
C MET A 1 -17.27 14.21 4.45
N VAL A 2 -17.26 12.95 4.04
CA VAL A 2 -17.31 11.82 4.98
C VAL A 2 -15.92 11.71 5.64
N ASN A 3 -15.82 12.11 6.91
CA ASN A 3 -14.57 12.09 7.69
C ASN A 3 -14.24 10.70 8.28
N LYS A 4 -14.76 9.64 7.67
CA LYS A 4 -14.56 8.26 8.11
C LYS A 4 -14.47 7.32 6.91
N ILE A 5 -13.73 6.23 7.08
CA ILE A 5 -13.77 5.05 6.22
C ILE A 5 -14.82 4.13 6.84
N VAL A 6 -15.83 3.76 6.08
CA VAL A 6 -16.90 2.87 6.54
C VAL A 6 -16.76 1.56 5.80
N ILE A 7 -16.60 0.48 6.54
CA ILE A 7 -16.48 -0.89 6.03
C ILE A 7 -17.71 -1.63 6.51
N LYS A 8 -18.48 -2.21 5.59
CA LYS A 8 -19.66 -3.01 5.92
C LYS A 8 -19.52 -4.44 5.45
N GLY A 9 -19.89 -5.35 6.34
CA GLY A 9 -19.95 -6.78 6.08
C GLY A 9 -18.64 -7.38 5.60
N ALA A 10 -17.52 -7.07 6.27
CA ALA A 10 -16.24 -7.67 5.92
C ALA A 10 -16.19 -9.14 6.36
N CYS A 11 -16.00 -10.03 5.38
CA CYS A 11 -16.01 -11.49 5.51
C CYS A 11 -14.70 -12.15 5.05
N GLU A 12 -13.72 -11.36 4.60
CA GLU A 12 -12.43 -11.87 4.15
C GLU A 12 -11.78 -12.81 5.18
N HIS A 13 -11.25 -13.95 4.71
CA HIS A 13 -10.72 -15.05 5.52
C HIS A 13 -11.57 -15.46 6.74
N ASN A 14 -11.17 -15.06 7.94
CA ASN A 14 -11.82 -15.44 9.19
C ASN A 14 -12.66 -14.31 9.82
N LEU A 15 -12.80 -13.17 9.12
CA LEU A 15 -13.70 -12.10 9.54
C LEU A 15 -15.14 -12.61 9.56
N LYS A 16 -15.92 -12.13 10.53
CA LYS A 16 -17.26 -12.65 10.85
C LYS A 16 -18.34 -11.64 10.49
N ASN A 17 -18.35 -11.21 9.22
CA ASN A 17 -19.29 -10.20 8.70
C ASN A 17 -19.28 -8.93 9.56
N ILE A 18 -18.10 -8.33 9.72
CA ILE A 18 -17.90 -7.22 10.65
C ILE A 18 -18.15 -5.86 9.96
N ASP A 19 -18.77 -4.95 10.70
CA ASP A 19 -18.90 -3.54 10.34
C ASP A 19 -17.89 -2.72 11.16
N VAL A 20 -17.12 -1.88 10.48
CA VAL A 20 -16.07 -1.06 11.11
C VAL A 20 -16.11 0.36 10.55
N GLU A 21 -16.03 1.34 11.46
CA GLU A 21 -15.82 2.73 11.10
C GLU A 21 -14.43 3.17 11.58
N ILE A 22 -13.63 3.70 10.65
CA ILE A 22 -12.26 4.18 10.92
C ILE A 22 -12.23 5.69 10.68
N PRO A 23 -11.82 6.52 11.66
CA PRO A 23 -11.70 7.95 11.44
C PRO A 23 -10.61 8.26 10.41
N ARG A 24 -10.89 9.15 9.46
CA ARG A 24 -9.88 9.62 8.49
C ARG A 24 -8.94 10.64 9.15
N ASP A 25 -7.77 10.80 8.53
CA ASP A 25 -6.75 11.80 8.90
C ASP A 25 -6.25 11.63 10.34
N GLN A 26 -6.28 10.38 10.84
CA GLN A 26 -5.81 10.01 12.17
C GLN A 26 -4.90 8.80 12.10
N LEU A 27 -4.00 8.71 13.08
CA LEU A 27 -3.23 7.50 13.32
C LEU A 27 -4.12 6.47 14.01
N VAL A 28 -4.55 5.45 13.26
CA VAL A 28 -5.39 4.37 13.78
C VAL A 28 -4.56 3.11 13.96
N VAL A 29 -4.70 2.49 15.13
CA VAL A 29 -4.00 1.24 15.47
C VAL A 29 -5.01 0.11 15.57
N ILE A 30 -4.84 -0.94 14.76
CA ILE A 30 -5.61 -2.18 14.84
C ILE A 30 -4.86 -3.15 15.75
N THR A 31 -5.47 -3.52 16.88
CA THR A 31 -4.85 -4.38 17.90
C THR A 31 -5.68 -5.63 18.18
N GLY A 32 -5.10 -6.61 18.88
CA GLY A 32 -5.72 -7.90 19.18
C GLY A 32 -4.75 -9.09 19.10
N VAL A 33 -5.18 -10.24 19.65
CA VAL A 33 -4.39 -11.48 19.72
C VAL A 33 -3.99 -12.00 18.34
N SER A 34 -2.93 -12.82 18.25
CA SER A 34 -2.56 -13.47 16.99
C SER A 34 -3.73 -14.26 16.39
N GLY A 35 -3.91 -14.19 15.07
CA GLY A 35 -5.04 -14.84 14.38
C GLY A 35 -6.40 -14.14 14.50
N SER A 36 -6.52 -13.01 15.19
CA SER A 36 -7.81 -12.32 15.36
C SER A 36 -8.36 -11.61 14.10
N GLY A 37 -7.70 -11.73 12.93
CA GLY A 37 -8.13 -11.07 11.69
C GLY A 37 -7.61 -9.64 11.48
N LYS A 38 -6.64 -9.16 12.28
CA LYS A 38 -6.07 -7.80 12.14
C LYS A 38 -5.45 -7.57 10.76
N SER A 39 -4.55 -8.47 10.37
CA SER A 39 -3.86 -8.40 9.08
C SER A 39 -4.85 -8.55 7.94
N THR A 40 -5.85 -9.41 8.10
CA THR A 40 -6.95 -9.58 7.14
C THR A 40 -7.74 -8.30 6.94
N LEU A 41 -8.15 -7.63 8.01
CA LEU A 41 -8.84 -6.34 7.91
C LEU A 41 -7.94 -5.27 7.29
N ALA A 42 -6.68 -5.16 7.73
CA ALA A 42 -5.77 -4.10 7.30
C ALA A 42 -5.26 -4.27 5.85
N PHE A 43 -4.74 -5.45 5.54
CA PHE A 43 -4.03 -5.74 4.29
C PHE A 43 -4.96 -6.37 3.25
N ASP A 44 -5.60 -7.48 3.62
CA ASP A 44 -6.39 -8.28 2.68
C ASP A 44 -7.73 -7.62 2.34
N THR A 45 -8.22 -6.70 3.18
CA THR A 45 -9.48 -5.97 2.95
C THR A 45 -9.25 -4.50 2.59
N ILE A 46 -8.74 -3.68 3.54
CA ILE A 46 -8.65 -2.22 3.36
C ILE A 46 -7.62 -1.85 2.30
N TYR A 47 -6.39 -2.37 2.42
CA TYR A 47 -5.32 -2.09 1.47
C TYR A 47 -5.64 -2.66 0.09
N ALA A 48 -6.10 -3.91 0.01
CA ALA A 48 -6.49 -4.55 -1.24
C ALA A 48 -7.53 -3.73 -2.02
N GLU A 49 -8.61 -3.31 -1.37
CA GLU A 49 -9.64 -2.48 -2.03
C GLU A 49 -9.11 -1.09 -2.39
N GLY A 50 -8.25 -0.51 -1.56
CA GLY A 50 -7.66 0.82 -1.81
C GLY A 50 -6.73 0.82 -3.02
N GLN A 51 -5.89 -0.21 -3.15
CA GLN A 51 -5.03 -0.39 -4.31
C GLN A 51 -5.85 -0.75 -5.56
N ARG A 52 -6.83 -1.65 -5.44
CA ARG A 52 -7.72 -2.04 -6.56
C ARG A 52 -8.42 -0.83 -7.18
N ARG A 53 -9.08 0.00 -6.36
CA ARG A 53 -9.77 1.21 -6.83
C ARG A 53 -8.82 2.22 -7.45
N TYR A 54 -7.61 2.35 -6.91
CA TYR A 54 -6.60 3.24 -7.49
C TYR A 54 -6.17 2.75 -8.89
N VAL A 55 -5.91 1.46 -9.05
CA VAL A 55 -5.57 0.86 -10.35
C VAL A 55 -6.73 0.98 -11.35
N GLU A 56 -7.98 0.80 -10.90
CA GLU A 56 -9.18 0.98 -11.73
C GLU A 56 -9.32 2.42 -12.27
N SER A 57 -8.84 3.42 -11.53
CA SER A 57 -8.85 4.83 -11.95
C SER A 57 -7.82 5.15 -13.04
N LEU A 58 -6.86 4.25 -13.31
CA LEU A 58 -5.84 4.44 -14.33
C LEU A 58 -6.36 4.09 -15.74
N SER A 59 -5.60 4.54 -16.75
CA SER A 59 -5.91 4.27 -18.15
C SER A 59 -5.99 2.76 -18.43
N ALA A 60 -6.84 2.38 -19.39
CA ALA A 60 -6.97 0.98 -19.80
C ALA A 60 -5.63 0.35 -20.21
N TYR A 61 -4.73 1.15 -20.80
CA TYR A 61 -3.37 0.74 -21.12
C TYR A 61 -2.52 0.45 -19.88
N ALA A 62 -2.52 1.34 -18.90
CA ALA A 62 -1.76 1.14 -17.65
C ALA A 62 -2.25 -0.10 -16.88
N ARG A 63 -3.55 -0.38 -16.90
CA ARG A 63 -4.13 -1.57 -16.25
C ARG A 63 -3.62 -2.90 -16.80
N GLN A 64 -3.07 -2.95 -18.02
CA GLN A 64 -2.50 -4.18 -18.59
C GLN A 64 -1.18 -4.59 -17.92
N PHE A 65 -0.48 -3.66 -17.27
CA PHE A 65 0.85 -3.89 -16.69
C PHE A 65 0.84 -3.95 -15.16
N LEU A 66 -0.30 -3.75 -14.54
CA LEU A 66 -0.45 -3.70 -13.09
C LEU A 66 -1.13 -4.97 -12.61
N GLU A 67 -0.61 -5.55 -11.53
CA GLU A 67 -1.28 -6.63 -10.83
C GLU A 67 -2.66 -6.15 -10.39
N GLN A 68 -3.70 -6.83 -10.88
CA GLN A 68 -5.05 -6.66 -10.37
C GLN A 68 -5.15 -7.41 -9.06
N MET A 69 -5.40 -6.68 -7.98
CA MET A 69 -5.75 -7.31 -6.71
C MET A 69 -7.16 -7.86 -6.80
N ASP A 70 -7.35 -9.05 -6.23
CA ASP A 70 -8.66 -9.63 -6.08
C ASP A 70 -9.55 -8.71 -5.25
N LYS A 71 -10.82 -8.64 -5.61
CA LYS A 71 -11.81 -7.88 -4.85
C LYS A 71 -12.04 -8.60 -3.52
N PRO A 72 -11.83 -7.94 -2.36
CA PRO A 72 -12.05 -8.58 -1.07
C PRO A 72 -13.53 -8.88 -0.83
N ASP A 73 -13.80 -9.87 0.01
CA ASP A 73 -15.16 -10.25 0.43
C ASP A 73 -15.69 -9.24 1.46
N VAL A 74 -16.36 -8.22 0.94
CA VAL A 74 -16.95 -7.11 1.70
C VAL A 74 -18.19 -6.58 0.97
N GLU A 75 -19.24 -6.21 1.70
CA GLU A 75 -20.45 -5.64 1.10
C GLU A 75 -20.16 -4.25 0.50
N SER A 76 -19.53 -3.38 1.29
CA SER A 76 -19.14 -2.05 0.83
C SER A 76 -18.01 -1.45 1.65
N ILE A 77 -17.18 -0.64 0.98
CA ILE A 77 -16.21 0.24 1.62
C ILE A 77 -16.39 1.65 1.08
N GLU A 78 -16.63 2.62 1.95
CA GLU A 78 -16.82 4.02 1.59
C GLU A 78 -15.75 4.90 2.24
N GLY A 79 -15.43 6.03 1.61
CA GLY A 79 -14.46 6.97 2.16
C GLY A 79 -13.02 6.46 2.16
N LEU A 80 -12.68 5.48 1.31
CA LEU A 80 -11.31 4.95 1.20
C LEU A 80 -10.45 5.83 0.28
N SER A 81 -9.21 6.11 0.71
CA SER A 81 -8.17 6.74 -0.13
C SER A 81 -7.39 5.67 -0.91
N PRO A 82 -6.65 6.04 -1.98
CA PRO A 82 -5.57 5.19 -2.47
C PRO A 82 -4.68 4.73 -1.32
N ALA A 83 -4.44 3.43 -1.24
CA ALA A 83 -3.73 2.82 -0.12
C ALA A 83 -2.31 2.39 -0.52
N ILE A 84 -1.38 2.50 0.42
CA ILE A 84 0.01 2.05 0.29
C ILE A 84 0.30 1.17 1.51
N SER A 85 0.76 -0.07 1.30
CA SER A 85 1.23 -0.91 2.39
C SER A 85 2.74 -0.71 2.57
N ILE A 86 3.15 -0.62 3.84
CA ILE A 86 4.56 -0.63 4.23
C ILE A 86 4.75 -1.86 5.10
N GLU A 87 5.17 -2.94 4.45
CA GLU A 87 5.39 -4.23 5.10
C GLU A 87 6.87 -4.49 5.32
N GLN A 88 7.18 -5.28 6.34
CA GLN A 88 8.50 -5.86 6.51
C GLN A 88 8.69 -7.04 5.53
N LYS A 89 8.64 -6.79 4.22
CA LYS A 89 9.06 -7.79 3.22
C LYS A 89 10.58 -7.91 3.24
N SER A 90 11.07 -9.12 3.04
CA SER A 90 12.51 -9.40 3.03
C SER A 90 13.19 -8.52 1.98
N THR A 91 14.22 -7.78 2.41
CA THR A 91 15.02 -6.95 1.51
C THR A 91 15.59 -7.83 0.40
N SER A 92 15.34 -7.45 -0.85
CA SER A 92 15.90 -8.09 -2.04
C SER A 92 17.40 -8.30 -1.87
N LYS A 93 17.86 -9.56 -1.96
CA LYS A 93 19.27 -9.94 -1.81
C LYS A 93 20.06 -9.71 -3.11
N ASN A 94 19.89 -8.53 -3.73
CA ASN A 94 20.71 -8.17 -4.87
C ASN A 94 22.03 -7.53 -4.36
N PRO A 95 23.20 -8.11 -4.66
CA PRO A 95 24.48 -7.59 -4.18
C PRO A 95 24.82 -6.18 -4.69
N ARG A 96 24.12 -5.67 -5.72
CA ARG A 96 24.26 -4.30 -6.22
C ARG A 96 23.26 -3.32 -5.60
N SER A 97 22.34 -3.81 -4.78
CA SER A 97 21.38 -2.96 -4.07
C SER A 97 22.01 -2.43 -2.78
N THR A 98 21.97 -1.12 -2.62
CA THR A 98 22.44 -0.40 -1.42
C THR A 98 21.35 0.54 -0.93
N VAL A 99 21.52 1.10 0.27
CA VAL A 99 20.60 2.14 0.78
C VAL A 99 20.48 3.30 -0.22
N GLY A 100 21.58 3.70 -0.85
CA GLY A 100 21.59 4.79 -1.83
C GLY A 100 20.80 4.49 -3.10
N THR A 101 20.74 3.23 -3.55
CA THR A 101 19.95 2.86 -4.74
C THR A 101 18.47 2.67 -4.40
N VAL A 102 18.13 2.16 -3.22
CA VAL A 102 16.73 1.96 -2.79
C VAL A 102 16.04 3.29 -2.50
N THR A 103 16.78 4.27 -2.00
CA THR A 103 16.27 5.63 -1.71
C THR A 103 16.42 6.59 -2.88
N GLU A 104 16.93 6.13 -4.03
CA GLU A 104 17.26 6.93 -5.23
C GLU A 104 18.31 8.04 -5.00
N ILE A 105 18.83 8.21 -3.78
CA ILE A 105 19.88 9.20 -3.45
C ILE A 105 21.10 9.02 -4.36
N TYR A 106 21.48 7.79 -4.67
CA TYR A 106 22.61 7.51 -5.57
C TYR A 106 22.39 8.05 -6.98
N ASP A 107 21.15 8.05 -7.49
CA ASP A 107 20.84 8.59 -8.81
C ASP A 107 20.95 10.12 -8.82
N TYR A 108 20.49 10.78 -7.75
CA TYR A 108 20.73 12.22 -7.57
C TYR A 108 22.23 12.54 -7.46
N LEU A 109 23.00 11.73 -6.73
CA LEU A 109 24.44 11.90 -6.62
C LEU A 109 25.13 11.74 -7.98
N ARG A 110 24.73 10.77 -8.79
CA ARG A 110 25.27 10.61 -10.16
C ARG A 110 25.01 11.83 -11.02
N LEU A 111 23.80 12.39 -10.97
CA LEU A 111 23.48 13.63 -11.68
C LEU A 111 24.29 14.81 -11.16
N LEU A 112 24.49 14.91 -9.84
CA LEU A 112 25.30 15.94 -9.22
C LEU A 112 26.75 15.87 -9.71
N PHE A 113 27.41 14.73 -9.54
CA PHE A 113 28.82 14.55 -9.94
C PHE A 113 29.02 14.69 -11.46
N ALA A 114 28.07 14.24 -12.28
CA ALA A 114 28.15 14.43 -13.73
C ALA A 114 28.06 15.91 -14.15
N ARG A 115 27.34 16.75 -13.39
CA ARG A 115 27.14 18.16 -13.72
C ARG A 115 28.21 19.09 -13.14
N VAL A 116 28.69 18.82 -11.94
CA VAL A 116 29.61 19.74 -11.23
C VAL A 116 30.95 19.11 -10.85
N GLY A 117 31.12 17.81 -11.05
CA GLY A 117 32.36 17.11 -10.73
C GLY A 117 33.50 17.54 -11.64
N ARG A 118 34.65 17.86 -11.05
CA ARG A 118 35.90 18.07 -11.80
C ARG A 118 36.61 16.73 -11.94
N VAL A 119 36.88 16.34 -13.18
CA VAL A 119 37.58 15.09 -13.48
C VAL A 119 39.08 15.32 -13.27
N HIS A 120 39.72 14.36 -12.62
CA HIS A 120 41.18 14.33 -12.43
C HIS A 120 41.75 13.12 -13.17
N CYS A 121 42.90 13.29 -13.81
CA CYS A 121 43.68 12.22 -14.43
C CYS A 121 44.68 11.63 -13.42
#